data_AF-A0AAV5VAU6-F1
#
_entry.id   AF-A0AAV5VAU6-F1
#
_cell.length_a   1.000
_cell.length_b   1.000
_cell.length_c   1.000
_cell.angle_alpha   90.00
_cell.angle_beta   90.00
_cell.angle_gamma   90.00
#
_symmetry.space_group_name_H-M   'P 1'
#
loop_
_entity.id
_entity.type
_entity.pdbx_description
1 polymer ?
#
loop_
_entity_poly.entity_id
_entity_poly.type
_entity_poly.pdbx_seq_one_letter_code
_entity_poly.pdbx_strand_id
1 'polypeptide(L)'
;QMAGSMCPSHRNCLVRFGDSSLPPLFLDPILSYLEGHRVISAAKATEIRRSPTPRMLLMKSLTRQGATAFDAFFLSLVHSQQVHLAETLRPLVSPGVLATL
;
A
#
# COMPACT_ATOMS: atom_id res chain seq x y z
N GLN A 1 6.17 -8.08 -19.25
CA GLN A 1 4.88 -8.59 -18.71
C GLN A 1 4.02 -7.38 -18.37
N MET A 2 2.88 -7.21 -19.06
CA MET A 2 1.95 -6.12 -18.73
C MET A 2 1.40 -6.39 -17.33
N ALA A 3 1.74 -5.56 -16.35
CA ALA A 3 1.15 -5.63 -15.03
C ALA A 3 -0.37 -5.45 -15.20
N GLY A 4 -1.15 -6.47 -14.86
CA GLY A 4 -2.61 -6.40 -14.96
C GLY A 4 -3.16 -5.22 -14.15
N SER A 5 -4.36 -4.75 -14.50
CA SER A 5 -5.04 -3.72 -13.72
C SER A 5 -5.38 -4.24 -12.32
N MET A 6 -5.25 -3.41 -11.30
CA MET A 6 -5.68 -3.73 -9.93
C MET A 6 -7.18 -4.09 -9.90
N CYS A 7 -7.52 -5.18 -9.20
CA CYS A 7 -8.90 -5.62 -9.11
C CYS A 7 -9.79 -4.61 -8.34
N PRO A 8 -11.10 -4.55 -8.60
CA PRO A 8 -11.99 -3.58 -7.97
C PRO A 8 -12.01 -3.67 -6.43
N SER A 9 -11.94 -4.88 -5.87
CA SER A 9 -11.96 -5.10 -4.42
C SER A 9 -10.74 -4.49 -3.73
N HIS A 10 -9.54 -4.70 -4.29
CA HIS A 10 -8.30 -4.07 -3.82
C HIS A 10 -8.37 -2.55 -3.91
N ARG A 11 -8.85 -2.04 -5.04
CA ARG A 11 -9.00 -0.60 -5.28
C ARG A 11 -9.92 0.05 -4.25
N ASN A 12 -11.10 -0.53 -4.03
CA ASN A 12 -12.08 -0.03 -3.07
C ASN A 12 -11.54 -0.10 -1.63
N CYS A 13 -10.80 -1.16 -1.30
CA CYS A 13 -10.14 -1.29 -0.02
C CYS A 13 -9.12 -0.16 0.20
N LEU A 14 -8.24 0.13 -0.76
CA LEU A 14 -7.26 1.23 -0.65
C LEU A 14 -7.94 2.59 -0.52
N VAL A 15 -9.02 2.85 -1.25
CA VAL A 15 -9.76 4.12 -1.13
C VAL A 15 -10.27 4.31 0.30
N ARG A 16 -10.86 3.26 0.90
CA ARG A 16 -11.30 3.28 2.30
C ARG A 16 -10.11 3.37 3.26
N PHE A 17 -9.01 2.71 2.95
CA PHE A 17 -7.80 2.75 3.75
C PHE A 17 -7.14 4.13 3.77
N GLY A 18 -7.44 4.98 2.78
CA GLY A 18 -6.98 6.36 2.71
C GLY A 18 -7.70 7.30 3.67
N ASP A 19 -8.82 6.87 4.24
CA ASP A 19 -9.59 7.60 5.25
C ASP A 19 -8.80 7.72 6.57
N SER A 20 -8.85 8.90 7.18
CA SER A 20 -8.22 9.24 8.46
C SER A 20 -8.89 8.59 9.67
N SER A 21 -10.04 7.93 9.49
CA SER A 21 -10.76 7.21 10.56
C SER A 21 -10.03 5.95 11.07
N LEU A 22 -9.03 5.47 10.32
CA LEU A 22 -8.20 4.32 10.70
C LEU A 22 -7.01 4.74 11.60
N PRO A 23 -6.42 3.80 12.37
CA PRO A 23 -5.24 4.06 13.19
C PRO A 23 -4.11 4.75 12.42
N PRO A 24 -3.24 5.54 13.09
CA PRO A 24 -2.14 6.24 12.44
C PRO A 24 -1.27 5.31 11.59
N LEU A 25 -0.90 5.78 10.40
CA LEU A 25 -0.06 5.07 9.45
C LEU A 25 1.36 5.65 9.51
N PHE A 26 2.34 4.87 9.96
CA PHE A 26 3.75 5.26 9.92
C PHE A 26 4.27 5.12 8.49
N LEU A 27 4.33 6.24 7.79
CA LEU A 27 4.53 6.27 6.35
C LEU A 27 5.97 6.03 5.89
N ASP A 28 6.98 6.52 6.61
CA ASP A 28 8.35 6.45 6.10
C ASP A 28 8.86 5.03 5.84
N PRO A 29 8.68 4.05 6.75
CA PRO A 29 9.06 2.66 6.50
C PRO A 29 8.31 2.06 5.30
N ILE A 30 7.02 2.40 5.17
CA ILE A 30 6.17 1.95 4.06
C ILE A 30 6.68 2.50 2.73
N LEU A 31 6.95 3.80 2.67
CA LEU A 31 7.43 4.48 1.46
C LEU A 31 8.79 3.94 1.04
N SER A 32 9.71 3.75 1.99
CA SER A 32 11.01 3.13 1.72
C SER A 32 10.89 1.70 1.17
N TYR A 33 9.98 0.89 1.72
CA TYR A 33 9.71 -0.45 1.20
C TYR A 33 9.16 -0.41 -0.22
N LEU A 34 8.13 0.40 -0.47
CA LEU A 34 7.46 0.49 -1.77
C LEU A 34 8.39 1.07 -2.86
N GLU A 35 9.26 2.01 -2.48
CA GLU A 35 10.31 2.54 -3.36
C GLU A 35 11.35 1.47 -3.68
N GLY A 36 11.87 0.76 -2.68
CA GLY A 36 12.84 -0.33 -2.86
C GLY A 36 12.33 -1.46 -3.76
N HIS A 37 11.02 -1.72 -3.71
CA HIS A 37 10.34 -2.71 -4.55
C HIS A 37 9.81 -2.14 -5.87
N ARG A 38 10.13 -0.88 -6.21
CA ARG A 38 9.73 -0.18 -7.45
C ARG A 38 8.22 -0.10 -7.68
N VAL A 39 7.42 -0.13 -6.61
CA VAL A 39 5.96 0.07 -6.67
C VAL A 39 5.62 1.54 -6.87
N ILE A 40 6.43 2.43 -6.28
CA ILE A 40 6.39 3.87 -6.49
C ILE A 40 7.80 4.38 -6.79
N SER A 41 7.91 5.52 -7.47
CA SER A 41 9.21 6.17 -7.70
C SER A 41 9.66 6.99 -6.49
N ALA A 42 10.97 7.25 -6.37
CA ALA A 42 11.54 8.14 -5.36
C ALA A 42 10.91 9.55 -5.38
N ALA A 43 10.63 10.06 -6.58
CA ALA A 43 9.94 11.34 -6.76
C ALA A 43 8.52 11.31 -6.16
N LYS A 44 7.77 10.23 -6.41
CA LYS A 44 6.42 10.05 -5.85
C LYS A 44 6.47 9.85 -4.34
N ALA A 45 7.44 9.10 -3.81
CA ALA A 45 7.63 8.96 -2.37
C ALA A 45 7.90 10.32 -1.69
N THR A 46 8.74 11.16 -2.30
CA THR A 46 9.02 12.52 -1.82
C THR A 46 7.78 13.42 -1.88
N GLU A 47 7.00 13.34 -2.95
CA GLU A 47 5.72 14.05 -3.09
C GLU A 47 4.74 13.63 -1.98
N ILE A 48 4.64 12.34 -1.68
CA ILE A 48 3.79 11.82 -0.61
C ILE A 48 4.24 12.37 0.76
N ARG A 49 5.54 12.32 1.08
CA ARG A 49 6.06 12.84 2.36
C ARG A 49 5.73 14.31 2.60
N ARG A 50 5.70 15.11 1.54
CA ARG A 50 5.44 16.56 1.61
C ARG A 50 3.94 16.91 1.55
N SER A 51 3.08 15.93 1.32
CA SER A 51 1.64 16.17 1.18
C SER A 51 0.99 16.50 2.52
N PRO A 52 0.00 17.41 2.58
CA PRO A 52 -0.81 17.60 3.77
C PRO A 52 -1.72 16.39 4.08
N THR A 53 -1.93 15.50 3.11
CA THR A 53 -2.76 14.29 3.26
C THR A 53 -2.02 13.05 2.75
N PRO A 54 -0.89 12.71 3.37
CA PRO A 54 0.08 11.79 2.77
C PRO A 54 -0.46 10.35 2.67
N ARG A 55 -1.25 9.93 3.66
CA ARG A 55 -1.97 8.64 3.62
C ARG A 55 -2.91 8.53 2.43
N MET A 56 -3.77 9.52 2.23
CA MET A 56 -4.73 9.55 1.12
C MET A 56 -3.99 9.57 -0.23
N LEU A 57 -2.92 10.36 -0.35
CA LEU A 57 -2.14 10.44 -1.57
C LEU A 57 -1.42 9.12 -1.89
N LEU A 58 -0.89 8.42 -0.88
CA LEU A 58 -0.33 7.08 -1.04
C LEU A 58 -1.37 6.11 -1.58
N MET A 59 -2.54 6.02 -0.94
CA MET A 59 -3.59 5.09 -1.38
C MET A 59 -4.05 5.38 -2.81
N LYS A 60 -4.30 6.66 -3.13
CA LYS A 60 -4.64 7.07 -4.52
C LYS A 60 -3.55 6.67 -5.51
N SER A 61 -2.28 6.84 -5.15
CA SER A 61 -1.16 6.45 -6.00
C SER A 61 -1.15 4.95 -6.26
N LEU A 62 -1.34 4.13 -5.22
CA LEU A 62 -1.37 2.67 -5.31
C LEU A 62 -2.54 2.16 -6.18
N THR A 63 -3.71 2.80 -6.15
CA THR A 63 -4.86 2.39 -7.00
C THR A 63 -4.60 2.48 -8.51
N ARG A 64 -3.57 3.24 -8.90
CA ARG A 64 -3.14 3.42 -10.30
C ARG A 64 -1.95 2.51 -10.65
N GLN A 65 -1.38 1.83 -9.66
CA GLN A 65 -0.33 0.84 -9.87
C GLN A 65 -0.96 -0.52 -10.22
N GLY A 66 -0.17 -1.38 -10.86
CA GLY A 66 -0.62 -2.69 -11.34
C GLY A 66 -1.12 -3.62 -10.23
N ALA A 67 -1.56 -4.81 -10.63
CA ALA A 67 -2.24 -5.78 -9.77
C ALA A 67 -1.50 -6.17 -8.48
N THR A 68 -0.16 -6.06 -8.47
CA THR A 68 0.68 -6.44 -7.32
C THR A 68 0.83 -5.34 -6.27
N ALA A 69 0.39 -4.11 -6.55
CA ALA A 69 0.61 -2.97 -5.64
C ALA A 69 -0.15 -3.09 -4.33
N PHE A 70 -1.31 -3.76 -4.32
CA PHE A 70 -2.06 -4.05 -3.11
C PHE A 70 -1.29 -5.00 -2.20
N ASP A 71 -0.78 -6.10 -2.75
CA ASP A 71 0.01 -7.09 -2.02
C ASP A 71 1.33 -6.49 -1.51
N ALA A 72 2.00 -5.66 -2.32
CA ALA A 72 3.21 -4.98 -1.90
C ALA A 72 2.95 -3.96 -0.77
N PHE A 73 1.78 -3.30 -0.78
CA PHE A 73 1.37 -2.45 0.33
C PHE A 73 1.12 -3.26 1.60
N PHE A 74 0.43 -4.39 1.51
CA PHE A 74 0.26 -5.29 2.66
C PHE A 74 1.61 -5.74 3.24
N LEU A 75 2.54 -6.20 2.40
CA LEU A 75 3.88 -6.59 2.84
C LEU A 75 4.63 -5.42 3.51
N SER A 76 4.49 -4.20 2.99
CA SER A 76 5.10 -3.01 3.60
C SER A 76 4.57 -2.74 5.02
N LEU A 77 3.30 -3.05 5.31
CA LEU A 77 2.72 -2.94 6.65
C LEU A 77 3.30 -4.00 7.58
N VAL A 78 3.47 -5.23 7.10
CA VAL A 78 4.09 -6.32 7.89
C VAL A 78 5.55 -5.99 8.20
N HIS A 79 6.34 -5.60 7.20
CA HIS A 79 7.75 -5.24 7.37
C HIS A 79 7.96 -4.02 8.28
N SER A 80 7.02 -3.09 8.30
CA SER A 80 7.05 -1.93 9.19
C SER A 80 6.43 -2.18 10.57
N GLN A 81 6.14 -3.44 10.91
CA GLN A 81 5.54 -3.86 12.17
C GLN A 81 4.16 -3.23 12.44
N GLN A 82 3.48 -2.76 11.40
CA GLN A 82 2.11 -2.25 11.45
C GLN A 82 1.10 -3.38 11.27
N VAL A 83 1.29 -4.48 12.00
CA VAL A 83 0.56 -5.74 11.82
C VAL A 83 -0.95 -5.55 12.01
N HIS A 84 -1.36 -4.73 12.98
CA HIS A 84 -2.77 -4.41 13.21
C HIS A 84 -3.46 -3.82 11.97
N LEU A 85 -2.75 -3.01 11.18
CA LEU A 85 -3.25 -2.49 9.91
C LEU A 85 -3.20 -3.56 8.81
N ALA A 86 -2.14 -4.36 8.76
CA ALA A 86 -2.01 -5.46 7.80
C ALA A 86 -3.16 -6.48 7.93
N GLU A 87 -3.55 -6.82 9.15
CA GLU A 87 -4.66 -7.75 9.43
C GLU A 87 -5.99 -7.27 8.85
N THR A 88 -6.21 -5.95 8.75
CA THR A 88 -7.43 -5.42 8.09
C THR A 88 -7.47 -5.67 6.58
N LEU A 89 -6.30 -5.88 5.96
CA LEU A 89 -6.16 -6.15 4.53
C LEU A 89 -6.08 -7.65 4.22
N ARG A 90 -5.65 -8.46 5.20
CA ARG A 90 -5.37 -9.90 5.07
C ARG A 90 -6.46 -10.69 4.33
N PRO A 91 -7.78 -10.46 4.52
CA PRO A 91 -8.83 -11.19 3.80
C PRO A 91 -8.81 -10.99 2.27
N LEU A 92 -8.16 -9.94 1.78
CA LEU A 92 -8.09 -9.58 0.36
C LEU A 92 -6.73 -9.87 -0.27
N VAL A 93 -5.73 -10.26 0.52
CA VAL A 93 -4.36 -10.51 0.05
C VAL A 93 -4.27 -11.84 -0.68
N SER A 94 -3.45 -11.89 -1.73
CA SER A 94 -3.20 -13.12 -2.48
C SER A 94 -2.69 -14.26 -1.57
N PRO A 95 -3.23 -15.49 -1.65
CA PRO A 95 -2.78 -16.61 -0.80
C PRO A 95 -1.27 -16.89 -0.91
N GLY A 96 -0.70 -16.73 -2.11
CA GLY A 96 0.74 -16.90 -2.33
C GLY A 96 1.60 -15.89 -1.55
N VAL A 97 1.10 -14.69 -1.27
CA VAL A 97 1.79 -13.68 -0.47
C VAL A 97 1.70 -14.03 1.01
N LEU A 98 0.55 -14.53 1.46
CA LEU A 98 0.37 -15.00 2.85
C LEU A 98 1.28 -16.20 3.17
N ALA A 99 1.58 -17.05 2.19
CA ALA A 99 2.50 -18.18 2.37
C ALA A 99 3.99 -17.77 2.48
N THR A 100 4.33 -16.52 2.21
CA THR A 100 5.71 -15.99 2.31
C THR A 100 6.00 -15.25 3.62
N LEU A 101 5.00 -15.11 4.49
CA LEU A 101 5.11 -14.50 5.81
C LEU A 101 5.50 -15.53 6.87
#